data_AF-A0A0N0RZR4-F1
#
_entry.id   AF-A0A0N0RZR4-F1
#
_cell.length_a   1.000
_cell.length_b   1.000
_cell.length_c   1.000
_cell.angle_alpha   90.00
_cell.angle_beta   90.00
_cell.angle_gamma   90.00
#
_symmetry.space_group_name_H-M   'P 1'
#
loop_
_entity.id
_entity.type
_entity.pdbx_description
1 polymer ?
#
loop_
_entity_poly.entity_id
_entity_poly.type
_entity_poly.pdbx_seq_one_letter_code
_entity_poly.pdbx_strand_id
1 'polypeptide(L)'
;MDFPLVSIAMAYDGIDELDMAEMKPLIAALPLFETVYHALEERDQRDPASWKPTARGQVLMRNATNTLQSYSGRGLMRILAEEMMRRSAAEGYRGIQIESVSYAVQKVWSNPPAPFKGTVIGQFHTSAFEEKDASGEVSYPFRPADVNISKIFVDLRPE
;
A
#
# COMPACT_ATOMS: atom_id res chain seq x y z
N MET A 1 -14.46 -8.93 25.05
CA MET A 1 -14.19 -7.60 24.48
C MET A 1 -14.58 -7.65 23.01
N ASP A 2 -15.73 -7.08 22.64
CA ASP A 2 -16.16 -6.89 21.25
C ASP A 2 -15.51 -5.62 20.68
N PHE A 3 -14.18 -5.62 20.59
CA PHE A 3 -13.48 -4.53 19.92
C PHE A 3 -13.59 -4.78 18.40
N PRO A 4 -14.01 -3.79 17.59
CA PRO A 4 -13.89 -3.90 16.15
C PRO A 4 -12.41 -4.07 15.81
N LEU A 5 -12.00 -5.31 15.51
CA LEU A 5 -10.70 -5.59 14.92
C LEU A 5 -10.70 -5.00 13.51
N VAL A 6 -10.47 -3.69 13.43
CA VAL A 6 -9.81 -3.09 12.29
C VAL A 6 -8.34 -3.20 12.60
N SER A 7 -7.68 -4.21 12.04
CA SER A 7 -6.23 -4.23 12.06
C SER A 7 -5.78 -3.07 11.16
N ILE A 8 -5.38 -1.98 11.79
CA ILE A 8 -4.39 -1.05 11.25
C ILE A 8 -3.17 -1.34 12.07
N ALA A 9 -2.40 -2.32 11.62
CA ALA A 9 -1.21 -2.72 12.33
C ALA A 9 -0.16 -3.03 11.27
N MET A 10 0.55 -1.98 10.89
CA MET A 10 1.98 -1.92 10.57
C MET A 10 2.21 -0.73 9.64
N ALA A 11 2.16 0.48 10.22
CA ALA A 11 2.88 1.59 9.63
C ALA A 11 4.25 1.65 10.30
N TYR A 12 5.30 1.83 9.51
CA TYR A 12 6.65 2.02 9.99
C TYR A 12 7.27 3.22 9.29
N ASP A 13 8.28 3.81 9.93
CA ASP A 13 9.07 4.86 9.30
C ASP A 13 9.88 4.25 8.16
N GLY A 14 9.76 4.79 6.95
CA GLY A 14 10.41 4.21 5.78
C GLY A 14 11.94 4.28 5.82
N ILE A 15 12.54 5.02 6.75
CA ILE A 15 14.00 4.99 6.95
C ILE A 15 14.45 3.73 7.71
N ASP A 16 13.55 3.13 8.49
CA ASP A 16 13.77 1.89 9.24
C ASP A 16 13.19 0.73 8.39
N GLU A 17 13.93 0.35 7.35
CA GLU A 17 13.51 -0.68 6.39
C GLU A 17 13.21 -2.03 7.06
N LEU A 18 12.34 -2.83 6.42
CA LEU A 18 12.04 -4.19 6.88
C LEU A 18 13.27 -5.09 6.75
N ASP A 19 13.54 -5.90 7.78
CA ASP A 19 14.55 -6.95 7.69
C ASP A 19 14.07 -8.05 6.72
N MET A 20 14.63 -8.06 5.51
CA MET A 20 14.22 -9.00 4.48
C MET A 20 14.57 -10.46 4.82
N ALA A 21 15.55 -10.72 5.69
CA ALA A 21 15.83 -12.07 6.16
C ALA A 21 14.70 -12.57 7.08
N GLU A 22 14.18 -11.71 7.95
CA GLU A 22 13.03 -12.01 8.81
C GLU A 22 11.70 -12.03 8.04
N MET A 23 11.56 -11.23 6.99
CA MET A 23 10.34 -11.17 6.17
C MET A 23 10.21 -12.35 5.21
N LYS A 24 11.32 -13.00 4.82
CA LYS A 24 11.34 -14.06 3.81
C LYS A 24 10.36 -15.22 4.10
N PRO A 25 10.26 -15.76 5.33
CA PRO A 25 9.28 -16.81 5.64
C PRO A 25 7.83 -16.35 5.44
N LEU A 26 7.52 -15.09 5.77
CA LEU A 26 6.18 -14.53 5.55
C LEU A 26 5.88 -14.37 4.06
N ILE A 27 6.83 -13.84 3.29
CA ILE A 27 6.70 -13.67 1.84
C ILE A 27 6.50 -15.04 1.17
N ALA A 28 7.29 -16.05 1.57
CA ALA A 28 7.18 -17.41 1.04
C ALA A 28 5.84 -18.09 1.36
N ALA A 29 5.15 -17.68 2.43
CA ALA A 29 3.84 -18.19 2.81
C ALA A 29 2.68 -17.52 2.05
N LEU A 30 2.93 -16.38 1.38
CA LEU A 30 1.90 -15.60 0.68
C LEU A 30 2.04 -15.79 -0.84
N PRO A 31 1.11 -16.51 -1.50
CA PRO A 31 1.17 -16.72 -2.94
C PRO A 31 1.26 -15.40 -3.71
N LEU A 32 2.20 -15.32 -4.65
CA LEU A 32 2.39 -14.20 -5.57
C LEU A 32 2.70 -12.85 -4.90
N PHE A 33 3.04 -12.83 -3.60
CA PHE A 33 3.33 -11.59 -2.89
C PHE A 33 4.53 -10.87 -3.49
N GLU A 34 5.61 -11.61 -3.76
CA GLU A 34 6.79 -11.07 -4.45
C GLU A 34 6.44 -10.51 -5.83
N THR A 35 5.69 -11.27 -6.64
CA THR A 35 5.23 -10.86 -7.97
C THR A 35 4.44 -9.55 -7.93
N VAL A 36 3.55 -9.39 -6.95
CA VAL A 36 2.77 -8.15 -6.76
C VAL A 36 3.67 -6.95 -6.51
N TYR A 37 4.59 -7.05 -5.55
CA TYR A 37 5.43 -5.92 -5.17
C TYR A 37 6.47 -5.59 -6.25
N HIS A 38 7.03 -6.60 -6.91
CA HIS A 38 7.91 -6.40 -8.06
C HIS A 38 7.19 -5.66 -9.20
N ALA A 39 5.99 -6.12 -9.56
CA ALA A 39 5.18 -5.49 -10.60
C ALA A 39 4.82 -4.03 -10.30
N LEU A 40 4.57 -3.69 -9.03
CA LEU A 40 4.33 -2.32 -8.60
C LEU A 40 5.60 -1.47 -8.62
N GLU A 41 6.75 -2.03 -8.24
CA GLU A 41 8.03 -1.32 -8.24
C GLU A 41 8.48 -0.97 -9.65
N GLU A 42 8.37 -1.90 -10.62
CA GLU A 42 8.67 -1.62 -12.03
C GLU A 42 7.80 -0.51 -12.62
N ARG A 43 6.60 -0.29 -12.07
CA ARG A 43 5.64 0.71 -12.52
C ARG A 43 5.80 2.05 -11.81
N ASP A 44 6.59 2.13 -10.74
CA ASP A 44 6.88 3.39 -10.06
C ASP A 44 7.93 4.17 -10.85
N GLN A 45 7.48 5.17 -11.60
CA GLN A 45 8.34 5.99 -12.45
C GLN A 45 8.87 7.25 -11.74
N ARG A 46 8.62 7.41 -10.44
CA ARG A 46 9.12 8.57 -9.69
C ARG A 46 10.63 8.44 -9.47
N ASP A 47 11.31 9.58 -9.43
CA ASP A 47 12.68 9.63 -8.90
C ASP A 47 12.66 9.14 -7.44
N PRO A 48 13.43 8.11 -7.06
CA PRO A 48 13.53 7.66 -5.67
C PRO A 48 13.86 8.80 -4.70
N ALA A 49 14.67 9.78 -5.10
CA ALA A 49 15.01 10.93 -4.26
C ALA A 49 13.80 11.85 -3.97
N SER A 50 12.77 11.82 -4.81
CA SER A 50 11.57 12.66 -4.64
C SER A 50 10.67 12.20 -3.49
N TRP A 51 10.68 10.90 -3.16
CA TRP A 51 9.75 10.34 -2.18
C TRP A 51 10.42 9.55 -1.07
N LYS A 52 11.55 8.86 -1.32
CA LYS A 52 12.20 8.06 -0.28
C LYS A 52 12.62 8.93 0.91
N PRO A 53 12.51 8.42 2.15
CA PRO A 53 12.96 9.15 3.32
C PRO A 53 14.48 9.22 3.34
N THR A 54 15.00 10.39 3.71
CA THR A 54 16.43 10.65 3.98
C THR A 54 16.70 10.79 5.48
N ALA A 55 15.64 10.83 6.29
CA ALA A 55 15.68 10.86 7.74
C ALA A 55 14.36 10.33 8.33
N ARG A 56 14.37 9.97 9.62
CA ARG A 56 13.15 9.66 10.39
C ARG A 56 12.15 10.81 10.34
N GLY A 57 10.87 10.49 10.43
CA GLY A 57 9.76 11.42 10.43
C GLY A 57 9.41 11.96 9.04
N GLN A 58 9.87 11.32 7.95
CA GLN A 58 9.64 11.84 6.59
C GLN A 58 8.52 11.11 5.85
N VAL A 59 8.62 9.79 5.71
CA VAL A 59 7.62 8.99 4.98
C VAL A 59 7.26 7.75 5.77
N LEU A 60 5.96 7.52 5.97
CA LEU A 60 5.46 6.28 6.51
C LEU A 60 5.22 5.27 5.40
N MET A 61 5.65 4.04 5.65
CA MET A 61 5.32 2.88 4.85
C MET A 61 4.18 2.15 5.52
N ARG A 62 3.06 2.01 4.83
CA ARG A 62 1.83 1.51 5.42
C ARG A 62 1.49 0.14 4.85
N ASN A 63 1.51 -0.86 5.72
CA ASN A 63 1.19 -2.25 5.40
C ASN A 63 -0.12 -2.71 6.04
N ALA A 64 -0.79 -3.66 5.37
CA ALA A 64 -1.90 -4.49 5.86
C ALA A 64 -3.09 -3.76 6.53
N THR A 65 -4.27 -3.75 5.90
CA THR A 65 -5.53 -3.39 6.60
C THR A 65 -6.56 -4.48 6.43
N ASN A 66 -7.21 -4.82 7.54
CA ASN A 66 -8.36 -5.71 7.53
C ASN A 66 -9.43 -5.17 8.49
N THR A 67 -10.67 -5.07 8.04
CA THR A 67 -11.81 -4.78 8.90
C THR A 67 -12.58 -6.07 9.10
N LEU A 68 -12.79 -6.48 10.36
CA LEU A 68 -13.60 -7.65 10.67
C LEU A 68 -14.96 -7.57 9.97
N GLN A 69 -15.41 -8.67 9.36
CA GLN A 69 -16.59 -8.69 8.49
C GLN A 69 -17.84 -8.11 9.17
N SER A 70 -18.08 -8.41 10.45
CA SER A 70 -19.22 -7.88 11.22
C SER A 70 -19.22 -6.36 11.39
N TYR A 71 -18.08 -5.70 11.16
CA TYR A 71 -17.89 -4.26 11.22
C TYR A 71 -17.64 -3.63 9.84
N SER A 72 -17.64 -4.42 8.76
CA SER A 72 -17.53 -3.91 7.40
C SER A 72 -18.74 -3.04 7.03
N GLY A 73 -18.54 -2.11 6.08
CA GLY A 73 -19.58 -1.16 5.66
C GLY A 73 -19.83 0.02 6.61
N ARG A 74 -19.19 0.06 7.79
CA ARG A 74 -19.35 1.15 8.78
C ARG A 74 -18.39 2.33 8.58
N GLY A 75 -17.55 2.30 7.54
CA GLY A 75 -16.59 3.36 7.23
C GLY A 75 -15.38 3.44 8.18
N LEU A 76 -15.17 2.46 9.06
CA LEU A 76 -14.10 2.47 10.06
C LEU A 76 -12.70 2.58 9.43
N MET A 77 -12.42 1.83 8.37
CA MET A 77 -11.15 1.90 7.64
C MET A 77 -10.85 3.32 7.15
N ARG A 78 -11.87 4.00 6.61
CA ARG A 78 -11.72 5.39 6.14
C ARG A 78 -11.42 6.33 7.30
N ILE A 79 -12.23 6.28 8.36
CA ILE A 79 -12.08 7.18 9.52
C ILE A 79 -10.67 7.05 10.11
N LEU A 80 -10.18 5.83 10.24
CA LEU A 80 -8.87 5.58 10.79
C LEU A 80 -7.72 5.91 9.82
N ALA A 81 -7.91 5.74 8.51
CA ALA A 81 -6.94 6.22 7.51
C ALA A 81 -6.83 7.76 7.57
N GLU A 82 -7.95 8.47 7.65
CA GLU A 82 -7.98 9.93 7.78
C GLU A 82 -7.42 10.43 9.12
N GLU A 83 -7.62 9.69 10.21
CA GLU A 83 -6.95 9.95 11.49
C GLU A 83 -5.44 9.79 11.36
N MET A 84 -4.98 8.68 10.78
CA MET A 84 -3.56 8.42 10.56
C MET A 84 -2.92 9.52 9.71
N MET A 85 -3.55 9.95 8.62
CA MET A 85 -3.05 11.06 7.78
C MET A 85 -2.88 12.34 8.60
N ARG A 86 -3.90 12.73 9.38
CA ARG A 86 -3.85 13.92 10.24
C ARG A 86 -2.78 13.83 11.31
N ARG A 87 -2.70 12.71 12.02
CA ARG A 87 -1.71 12.48 13.07
C ARG A 87 -0.29 12.51 12.51
N SER A 88 -0.05 11.79 11.42
CA SER A 88 1.27 11.73 10.77
C SER A 88 1.70 13.11 10.24
N ALA A 89 0.77 13.88 9.66
CA ALA A 89 1.06 15.24 9.23
C ALA A 89 1.47 16.14 10.42
N ALA A 90 0.77 16.02 11.55
CA ALA A 90 1.07 16.74 12.79
C ALA A 90 2.42 16.31 13.42
N GLU A 91 2.80 15.04 13.25
CA GLU A 91 4.10 14.50 13.69
C GLU A 91 5.27 14.89 12.76
N GLY A 92 4.98 15.50 11.62
CA GLY A 92 6.00 16.04 10.73
C GLY A 92 6.29 15.20 9.49
N TYR A 93 5.55 14.11 9.25
CA TYR A 93 5.66 13.34 8.02
C TYR A 93 5.18 14.17 6.82
N ARG A 94 5.86 13.99 5.68
CA ARG A 94 5.47 14.59 4.40
C ARG A 94 4.66 13.65 3.52
N GLY A 95 4.70 12.34 3.77
CA GLY A 95 3.94 11.40 2.96
C GLY A 95 3.70 10.03 3.59
N ILE A 96 2.75 9.31 3.02
CA ILE A 96 2.43 7.92 3.35
C ILE A 96 2.38 7.11 2.05
N GLN A 97 3.12 6.02 1.97
CA GLN A 97 3.02 5.05 0.88
C GLN A 97 2.20 3.84 1.31
N ILE A 98 1.35 3.36 0.41
CA ILE A 98 0.54 2.15 0.60
C ILE A 98 0.38 1.38 -0.71
N GLU A 99 0.59 0.08 -0.66
CA GLU A 99 0.21 -0.88 -1.69
C GLU A 99 -1.13 -1.54 -1.33
N SER A 100 -2.02 -1.71 -2.31
CA SER A 100 -3.36 -2.25 -2.08
C SER A 100 -3.85 -3.15 -3.21
N VAL A 101 -4.35 -4.32 -2.79
CA VAL A 101 -5.10 -5.27 -3.61
C VAL A 101 -6.63 -5.12 -3.46
N SER A 102 -7.09 -4.12 -2.70
CA SER A 102 -8.50 -3.88 -2.42
C SER A 102 -8.97 -2.57 -3.03
N TYR A 103 -10.02 -2.63 -3.85
CA TYR A 103 -10.66 -1.44 -4.42
C TYR A 103 -11.16 -0.47 -3.34
N ALA A 104 -11.70 -0.98 -2.23
CA ALA A 104 -12.20 -0.13 -1.15
C ALA A 104 -11.07 0.68 -0.49
N VAL A 105 -9.90 0.05 -0.29
CA VAL A 105 -8.71 0.72 0.22
C VAL A 105 -8.18 1.70 -0.81
N GLN A 106 -8.08 1.32 -2.09
CA GLN A 106 -7.62 2.23 -3.15
C GLN A 106 -8.47 3.49 -3.19
N LYS A 107 -9.79 3.36 -3.19
CA LYS A 107 -10.72 4.48 -3.22
C LYS A 107 -10.47 5.49 -2.09
N VAL A 108 -10.21 5.01 -0.88
CA VAL A 108 -9.95 5.87 0.28
C VAL A 108 -8.58 6.55 0.16
N TRP A 109 -7.54 5.79 -0.14
CA TRP A 109 -6.16 6.30 -0.11
C TRP A 109 -5.82 7.15 -1.34
N SER A 110 -6.48 6.95 -2.47
CA SER A 110 -6.33 7.81 -3.65
C SER A 110 -7.16 9.08 -3.58
N ASN A 111 -8.12 9.19 -2.65
CA ASN A 111 -8.99 10.35 -2.49
C ASN A 111 -9.05 10.80 -1.02
N PRO A 112 -7.91 11.17 -0.41
CA PRO A 112 -7.91 11.65 0.96
C PRO A 112 -8.64 13.00 1.06
N PRO A 113 -9.16 13.37 2.24
CA PRO A 113 -9.73 14.69 2.44
C PRO A 113 -8.63 15.78 2.39
N ALA A 114 -9.03 17.00 2.05
CA ALA A 114 -8.16 18.17 2.14
C ALA A 114 -7.58 18.33 3.56
N PRO A 115 -6.33 18.81 3.71
CA PRO A 115 -5.48 19.34 2.64
C PRO A 115 -4.74 18.28 1.84
N PHE A 116 -4.82 17.00 2.21
CA PHE A 116 -3.96 15.95 1.64
C PHE A 116 -4.29 15.61 0.18
N LYS A 117 -3.32 15.01 -0.52
CA LYS A 117 -3.47 14.60 -1.92
C LYS A 117 -2.98 13.17 -2.13
N GLY A 118 -3.87 12.30 -2.60
CA GLY A 118 -3.55 10.93 -2.98
C GLY A 118 -3.21 10.82 -4.47
N THR A 119 -2.16 10.07 -4.81
CA THR A 119 -1.77 9.79 -6.20
C THR A 119 -1.54 8.30 -6.36
N VAL A 120 -2.18 7.68 -7.35
CA VAL A 120 -1.84 6.30 -7.76
C VAL A 120 -0.57 6.36 -8.58
N ILE A 121 0.49 5.80 -8.01
CA ILE A 121 1.86 5.86 -8.55
C ILE A 121 2.10 4.75 -9.56
N GLY A 122 1.57 3.56 -9.27
CA GLY A 122 1.65 2.40 -10.13
C GLY A 122 0.38 1.58 -9.97
N GLN A 123 -0.11 1.01 -11.07
CA GLN A 123 -1.28 0.16 -11.06
C GLN A 123 -1.17 -0.90 -12.16
N PHE A 124 -1.69 -2.09 -11.87
CA PHE A 124 -1.98 -3.09 -12.89
C PHE A 124 -3.26 -3.84 -12.56
N HIS A 125 -3.87 -4.40 -13.59
CA HIS A 125 -5.05 -5.23 -13.46
C HIS A 125 -4.65 -6.70 -13.47
N THR A 126 -5.12 -7.48 -12.49
CA THR A 126 -4.69 -8.88 -12.31
C THR A 126 -5.01 -9.77 -13.51
N SER A 127 -6.15 -9.58 -14.17
CA SER A 127 -6.56 -10.44 -15.29
C SER A 127 -5.75 -10.20 -16.59
N ALA A 128 -5.06 -9.05 -16.69
CA ALA A 128 -4.23 -8.66 -17.83
C ALA A 128 -2.72 -8.69 -17.53
N PHE A 129 -2.32 -9.05 -16.32
CA PHE A 129 -0.91 -9.15 -15.96
C PHE A 129 -0.28 -10.41 -16.55
N GLU A 130 0.78 -10.20 -17.32
CA GLU A 130 1.56 -11.24 -17.99
C GLU A 130 2.93 -11.35 -17.35
N GLU A 131 3.37 -12.59 -17.13
CA GLU A 131 4.74 -12.89 -16.74
C GLU A 131 5.37 -13.79 -17.81
N LYS A 132 6.56 -13.42 -18.26
CA LYS A 132 7.35 -14.21 -19.20
C LYS A 132 8.44 -14.93 -18.46
N ASP A 133 8.49 -16.25 -18.61
CA ASP A 133 9.59 -17.03 -18.06
C ASP A 133 10.87 -16.92 -18.90
N ALA A 134 11.94 -17.58 -18.46
CA ALA A 134 13.21 -17.60 -19.18
C ALA A 134 13.15 -18.26 -20.57
N SER A 135 12.12 -19.07 -20.84
CA SER A 135 11.88 -19.71 -22.14
C SER A 135 11.05 -18.83 -23.09
N GLY A 136 10.49 -17.73 -22.58
CA GLY A 136 9.59 -16.83 -23.29
C GLY A 136 8.12 -17.25 -23.23
N GLU A 137 7.78 -18.28 -22.45
CA GLU A 137 6.40 -18.69 -22.21
C GLU A 137 5.67 -17.60 -21.39
N VAL A 138 4.47 -17.24 -21.85
CA VAL A 138 3.62 -16.24 -21.20
C VAL A 138 2.64 -16.94 -20.26
N SER A 139 2.65 -16.55 -19.00
CA SER A 139 1.69 -16.98 -17.99
C SER A 139 0.88 -15.80 -17.44
N TYR A 140 -0.29 -16.10 -16.88
CA TYR A 140 -1.19 -15.12 -16.25
C TYR A 140 -1.39 -15.49 -14.78
N PRO A 141 -0.40 -15.24 -13.92
CA PRO A 141 -0.31 -15.84 -12.58
C PRO A 141 -1.48 -15.46 -11.67
N PHE A 142 -2.11 -14.31 -11.89
CA PHE A 142 -3.19 -13.82 -11.04
C PHE A 142 -4.59 -14.26 -11.46
N ARG A 143 -4.77 -14.95 -12.59
CA ARG A 143 -6.10 -15.44 -12.98
C ARG A 143 -6.59 -16.54 -12.02
N PRO A 144 -7.90 -16.57 -11.68
CA PRO A 144 -9.00 -15.79 -12.24
C PRO A 144 -9.30 -14.48 -11.48
N ALA A 145 -8.41 -13.99 -10.62
CA ALA A 145 -8.66 -12.76 -9.88
C ALA A 145 -8.85 -11.56 -10.81
N ASP A 146 -9.81 -10.70 -10.48
CA ASP A 146 -10.25 -9.58 -11.30
C ASP A 146 -10.30 -8.30 -10.47
N VAL A 147 -9.12 -7.79 -10.13
CA VAL A 147 -8.94 -6.61 -9.29
C VAL A 147 -7.80 -5.74 -9.81
N ASN A 148 -7.88 -4.45 -9.53
CA ASN A 148 -6.72 -3.58 -9.63
C ASN A 148 -5.81 -3.81 -8.42
N ILE A 149 -4.51 -3.81 -8.66
CA ILE A 149 -3.47 -3.73 -7.62
C ILE A 149 -2.75 -2.40 -7.81
N SER A 150 -2.61 -1.62 -6.75
CA SER A 150 -2.10 -0.25 -6.83
C SER A 150 -1.07 0.07 -5.76
N LYS A 151 -0.07 0.87 -6.14
CA LYS A 151 0.84 1.60 -5.25
C LYS A 151 0.35 3.05 -5.19
N ILE A 152 0.10 3.56 -4.01
CA ILE A 152 -0.48 4.88 -3.77
C ILE A 152 0.44 5.66 -2.85
N PHE A 153 0.65 6.93 -3.17
CA PHE A 153 1.35 7.87 -2.31
C PHE A 153 0.39 8.99 -1.91
N VAL A 154 0.28 9.23 -0.61
CA VAL A 154 -0.47 10.35 -0.04
C VAL A 154 0.51 11.42 0.37
N ASP A 155 0.41 12.57 -0.28
CA ASP A 155 1.10 13.79 0.12
C ASP A 155 0.36 14.44 1.29
N LEU A 156 1.08 14.61 2.40
CA LEU A 156 0.57 15.21 3.63
C LEU A 156 0.85 16.72 3.71
N ARG A 157 1.63 17.26 2.78
CA ARG A 157 1.99 18.68 2.67
C ARG A 157 1.93 19.16 1.22
N PRO A 158 0.80 18.97 0.52
CA PRO A 158 0.70 19.48 -0.83
C PRO A 158 0.72 21.02 -0.79
N GLU A 159 1.52 21.60 -1.68
CA GLU A 159 1.61 23.04 -1.92
C GLU A 159 0.29 23.63 -2.41
#